data_AF-A0A6N4V9Y6-F1
#
_entry.id   AF-A0A6N4V9Y6-F1
#
_cell.length_a   1.000
_cell.length_b   1.000
_cell.length_c   1.000
_cell.angle_alpha   90.00
_cell.angle_beta   90.00
_cell.angle_gamma   90.00
#
_symmetry.space_group_name_H-M   'P 1'
#
loop_
_entity.id
_entity.type
_entity.pdbx_description
1 polymer ?
#
loop_
_entity_poly.entity_id
_entity_poly.type
_entity_poly.pdbx_seq_one_letter_code
_entity_poly.pdbx_strand_id
1 'polypeptide(L)'
;MSELQKLKGTLETIASSAKQTGGSLGQFKSKFSAHQGQVRAAIGGSSQRKDQEVLQALDAASKQVTAAVQALEQAARVAANYGRSL
;
A
#
# COMPACT_ATOMS: atom_id res chain seq x y z
N MET A 1 5.77 33.30 11.45
CA MET A 1 5.83 31.83 11.51
C MET A 1 7.26 31.39 11.30
N SER A 2 7.80 30.55 12.20
CA SER A 2 9.16 30.03 12.05
C SER A 2 9.22 28.92 10.99
N GLU A 3 10.41 28.68 10.42
CA GLU A 3 10.64 27.56 9.50
C GLU A 3 10.33 26.20 10.16
N LEU A 4 10.57 26.08 11.48
CA LEU A 4 10.22 24.89 12.26
C LEU A 4 8.71 24.66 12.34
N GLN A 5 7.90 25.71 12.50
CA GLN A 5 6.44 25.59 12.49
C GLN A 5 5.92 25.17 11.11
N LYS A 6 6.52 25.68 10.02
CA LYS A 6 6.18 25.25 8.66
C LYS A 6 6.53 23.77 8.44
N LEU A 7 7.72 23.36 8.84
CA LEU A 7 8.18 21.97 8.76
C LEU A 7 7.25 21.02 9.52
N LYS A 8 6.86 21.36 10.75
CA LYS A 8 5.90 20.59 11.55
C LYS A 8 4.57 20.40 10.82
N GLY A 9 4.00 21.48 10.27
CA GLY A 9 2.76 21.39 9.49
C GLY A 9 2.89 20.51 8.24
N THR A 10 4.03 20.58 7.54
CA THR A 10 4.31 19.70 6.39
C THR A 10 4.40 18.24 6.81
N LEU A 11 5.07 17.92 7.92
CA LEU A 11 5.22 16.56 8.42
C LEU A 11 3.88 15.97 8.88
N GLU A 12 3.05 16.75 9.57
CA GLU A 12 1.71 16.34 9.96
C GLU A 12 0.83 16.05 8.74
N THR A 13 0.93 16.88 7.71
CA THR A 13 0.23 16.67 6.43
C THR A 13 0.68 15.37 5.77
N ILE A 14 2.00 15.14 5.65
CA ILE A 14 2.55 13.91 5.08
C ILE A 14 2.09 12.69 5.88
N ALA A 15 2.13 12.75 7.21
CA ALA A 15 1.71 11.65 8.07
C ALA A 15 0.22 11.32 7.89
N SER A 16 -0.63 12.34 7.76
CA SER A 16 -2.05 12.17 7.52
C SER A 16 -2.33 11.56 6.14
N SER A 17 -1.73 12.13 5.08
CA SER A 17 -1.87 11.62 3.71
C SER A 17 -1.36 10.19 3.57
N ALA A 18 -0.20 9.87 4.16
CA ALA A 18 0.36 8.53 4.12
C ALA A 18 -0.54 7.50 4.83
N LYS A 19 -1.14 7.85 5.98
CA LYS A 19 -2.15 6.99 6.63
C LYS A 19 -3.39 6.79 5.77
N GLN A 20 -3.92 7.87 5.20
CA GLN A 20 -5.10 7.79 4.35
C GLN A 20 -4.86 6.91 3.12
N THR A 21 -3.75 7.14 2.40
CA THR A 21 -3.38 6.34 1.22
C THR A 21 -3.07 4.90 1.60
N GLY A 22 -2.35 4.65 2.71
CA GLY A 22 -2.11 3.31 3.24
C GLY A 22 -3.40 2.55 3.56
N GLY A 23 -4.37 3.23 4.17
CA GLY A 23 -5.71 2.69 4.41
C GLY A 23 -6.45 2.32 3.13
N SER A 24 -6.47 3.22 2.14
CA SER A 24 -7.08 2.97 0.82
C SER A 24 -6.41 1.80 0.09
N LEU A 25 -5.08 1.71 0.14
CA LEU A 25 -4.33 0.59 -0.43
C LEU A 25 -4.59 -0.71 0.32
N GLY A 26 -4.78 -0.68 1.64
CA GLY A 26 -5.18 -1.85 2.44
C GLY A 26 -6.57 -2.38 2.06
N GLN A 27 -7.53 -1.47 1.84
CA GLN A 27 -8.86 -1.83 1.32
C GLN A 27 -8.77 -2.41 -0.10
N PHE A 28 -7.99 -1.76 -0.97
CA PHE A 28 -7.75 -2.24 -2.33
C PHE A 28 -7.12 -3.63 -2.33
N LYS A 29 -6.09 -3.87 -1.51
CA LYS A 29 -5.45 -5.18 -1.33
C LYS A 29 -6.47 -6.28 -1.03
N SER A 30 -7.41 -6.01 -0.13
CA SER A 30 -8.43 -6.99 0.26
C SER A 30 -9.33 -7.37 -0.92
N LYS A 31 -9.80 -6.37 -1.68
CA LYS A 31 -10.59 -6.59 -2.91
C LYS A 31 -9.78 -7.28 -4.00
N PHE A 32 -8.53 -6.85 -4.19
CA PHE A 32 -7.61 -7.41 -5.16
C PHE A 32 -7.32 -8.89 -4.89
N SER A 33 -7.12 -9.26 -3.61
CA SER A 33 -6.95 -10.67 -3.21
C SER A 33 -8.19 -11.51 -3.48
N ALA A 34 -9.39 -10.97 -3.28
CA ALA A 34 -10.64 -11.66 -3.61
C ALA A 34 -10.75 -11.91 -5.13
N HIS A 35 -10.44 -10.90 -5.95
CA HIS A 35 -10.40 -11.05 -7.41
C HIS A 35 -9.32 -12.03 -7.87
N GLN A 36 -8.13 -12.00 -7.27
CA GLN A 36 -7.09 -12.97 -7.56
C GLN A 36 -7.55 -14.41 -7.25
N GLY A 37 -8.31 -14.61 -6.16
CA GLY A 37 -8.94 -15.89 -5.84
C GLY A 37 -9.94 -16.34 -6.91
N GLN A 38 -10.79 -15.42 -7.38
CA GLN A 38 -11.73 -15.70 -8.48
C GLN A 38 -11.01 -16.08 -9.77
N VAL A 39 -9.93 -15.37 -10.13
CA VAL A 39 -9.10 -15.70 -11.29
C VAL A 39 -8.46 -17.07 -11.13
N ARG A 40 -7.87 -17.39 -9.97
CA ARG A 40 -7.29 -18.72 -9.69
C ARG A 40 -8.33 -19.83 -9.79
N ALA A 41 -9.55 -19.60 -9.30
CA ALA A 41 -10.63 -20.57 -9.38
C ALA A 41 -11.11 -20.78 -10.82
N ALA A 42 -11.23 -19.71 -11.61
CA ALA A 42 -11.62 -19.78 -13.02
C ALA A 42 -10.55 -20.47 -13.89
N ILE A 43 -9.28 -20.28 -13.56
CA ILE A 43 -8.13 -20.93 -14.20
C ILE A 43 -7.92 -22.37 -13.67
N GLY A 44 -8.59 -22.76 -12.58
CA GLY A 44 -8.34 -23.96 -11.78
C GLY A 44 -8.12 -25.23 -12.60
N GLY A 45 -6.85 -25.55 -12.87
CA GLY A 45 -6.41 -26.73 -13.62
C GLY A 45 -5.70 -26.46 -14.94
N SER A 46 -5.68 -25.22 -15.43
CA SER A 46 -5.02 -24.89 -16.70
C SER A 46 -3.50 -24.94 -16.57
N SER A 47 -2.87 -25.73 -17.45
CA SER A 47 -1.43 -25.83 -17.63
C SER A 47 -0.89 -24.84 -18.68
N GLN A 48 -1.72 -23.92 -19.17
CA GLN A 48 -1.29 -22.95 -20.16
C GLN A 48 -0.33 -21.91 -19.58
N ARG A 49 0.76 -21.66 -20.30
CA ARG A 49 1.77 -20.66 -19.91
C ARG A 49 1.17 -19.26 -19.67
N LYS A 50 0.15 -18.87 -20.45
CA LYS A 50 -0.52 -17.57 -20.33
C LYS A 50 -1.25 -17.41 -19.00
N ASP A 51 -1.87 -18.47 -18.51
CA ASP A 51 -2.57 -18.46 -17.23
C ASP A 51 -1.59 -18.32 -16.06
N GLN A 52 -0.45 -19.02 -16.15
CA GLN A 52 0.64 -18.86 -15.17
C GLN A 52 1.19 -17.43 -15.17
N GLU A 53 1.37 -16.83 -16.34
CA GLU A 53 1.84 -15.44 -16.48
C GLU A 53 0.87 -14.45 -15.82
N VAL A 54 -0.44 -14.60 -16.04
CA VAL A 54 -1.47 -13.77 -15.38
C VAL A 54 -1.39 -13.93 -13.87
N LEU A 55 -1.35 -15.17 -13.36
CA LEU A 55 -1.28 -15.42 -11.92
C LEU A 55 -0.02 -14.85 -11.28
N GLN A 56 1.12 -14.92 -11.97
CA GLN A 56 2.39 -14.33 -11.54
C GLN A 56 2.32 -12.81 -11.49
N ALA A 57 1.77 -12.16 -12.53
CA ALA A 57 1.60 -10.72 -12.56
C ALA A 57 0.69 -10.24 -11.41
N LEU A 58 -0.41 -10.94 -11.15
CA LEU A 58 -1.30 -10.64 -10.04
C LEU A 58 -0.62 -10.84 -8.67
N ASP A 59 0.17 -11.90 -8.50
CA ASP A 59 0.91 -12.14 -7.26
C ASP A 59 1.96 -11.05 -6.99
N ALA A 60 2.71 -10.68 -8.02
CA ALA A 60 3.69 -9.59 -7.96
C ALA A 60 3.01 -8.27 -7.57
N ALA A 61 1.88 -7.93 -8.18
CA ALA A 61 1.12 -6.73 -7.84
C ALA A 61 0.63 -6.75 -6.38
N SER A 62 0.09 -7.88 -5.90
CA SER A 62 -0.38 -8.04 -4.51
C SER A 62 0.73 -7.80 -3.48
N LYS A 63 1.92 -8.34 -3.76
CA LYS A 63 3.12 -8.13 -2.93
C LYS A 63 3.52 -6.66 -2.89
N GLN A 64 3.55 -5.99 -4.03
CA GLN A 64 3.92 -4.57 -4.10
C GLN A 64 2.91 -3.65 -3.40
N VAL A 65 1.61 -3.94 -3.50
CA VAL A 65 0.60 -3.19 -2.73
C VAL A 65 0.82 -3.39 -1.24
N THR A 66 1.12 -4.61 -0.79
CA THR A 66 1.42 -4.87 0.63
C THR A 66 2.65 -4.10 1.09
N ALA A 67 3.74 -4.11 0.31
CA ALA A 67 4.94 -3.36 0.61
C ALA A 67 4.67 -1.84 0.65
N ALA A 68 3.86 -1.32 -0.27
CA ALA A 68 3.49 0.09 -0.30
C ALA A 68 2.68 0.51 0.94
N VAL A 69 1.72 -0.31 1.40
CA VAL A 69 0.98 -0.07 2.64
C VAL A 69 1.94 0.04 3.82
N GLN A 70 2.84 -0.93 3.99
CA GLN A 70 3.80 -0.96 5.08
C GLN A 70 4.76 0.24 5.03
N ALA A 71 5.23 0.61 3.84
CA ALA A 71 6.11 1.76 3.64
C ALA A 71 5.41 3.08 4.03
N LEU A 72 4.14 3.26 3.65
CA LEU A 72 3.36 4.43 4.01
C LEU A 72 3.05 4.50 5.51
N GLU A 73 2.73 3.37 6.14
CA GLU A 73 2.53 3.30 7.59
C GLU A 73 3.80 3.68 8.35
N GLN A 74 4.96 3.19 7.90
CA GLN A 74 6.25 3.53 8.49
C GLN A 74 6.59 5.01 8.28
N ALA A 75 6.40 5.55 7.07
CA ALA A 75 6.62 6.96 6.77
C ALA A 75 5.75 7.86 7.64
N ALA A 76 4.46 7.52 7.80
CA ALA A 76 3.55 8.26 8.66
C ALA A 76 3.98 8.24 10.12
N ARG A 77 4.45 7.10 10.61
CA ARG A 77 4.95 6.95 11.99
C ARG A 77 6.18 7.82 12.21
N VAL A 78 7.16 7.76 11.31
CA VAL A 78 8.40 8.55 11.40
C VAL A 78 8.10 10.04 11.33
N ALA A 79 7.28 10.48 10.37
CA ALA A 79 6.91 11.89 10.21
C ALA A 79 6.16 12.42 11.44
N ALA A 80 5.21 11.65 11.99
CA ALA A 80 4.47 12.03 13.19
C ALA A 80 5.37 12.09 14.44
N ASN A 81 6.30 11.15 14.59
CA ASN A 81 7.23 11.14 15.72
C ASN A 81 8.18 12.33 15.66
N TYR A 82 8.72 12.64 14.49
CA TYR A 82 9.59 13.79 14.31
C TYR A 82 8.85 15.11 14.53
N GLY A 83 7.62 15.25 14.01
CA GLY A 83 6.77 16.42 14.26
C GLY A 83 6.41 16.64 15.74
N ARG A 84 6.38 15.57 16.56
CA ARG A 84 6.19 15.66 18.02
C ARG A 84 7.45 16.07 18.78
N SER A 85 8.63 15.78 18.24
CA SER A 85 9.90 16.20 18.83
C SER A 85 10.31 17.65 18.49
N LEU A 86 9.57 18.30 17.58
CA LEU A 86 9.70 19.71 17.20
C LEU A 86 8.75 20.60 18.01
#